data_AF-A0A388KXA2-F1
#
_entry.id   AF-A0A388KXA2-F1
#
_cell.length_a   1.000
_cell.length_b   1.000
_cell.length_c   1.000
_cell.angle_alpha   90.00
_cell.angle_beta   90.00
_cell.angle_gamma   90.00
#
_symmetry.space_group_name_H-M   'P 1'
#
loop_
_entity.id
_entity.type
_entity.pdbx_description
1 polymer ?
#
loop_
_entity_poly.entity_id
_entity_poly.type
_entity_poly.pdbx_seq_one_letter_code
_entity_poly.pdbx_strand_id
1 'polypeptide(L)'
;MFLAELKIACGRKRKGEKPAWLVPLTTMQRTYMDLLIKAHGEDVKAMARDIKLNKMQHSVSVLEQLCQRYHAFSAGKRPLLQ
;
A
#
# COMPACT_ATOMS: atom_id res chain seq x y z
N MET A 1 11.97 36.12 19.31
CA MET A 1 10.76 36.07 18.46
C MET A 1 10.45 34.60 18.22
N PHE A 2 9.35 34.11 18.79
CA PHE A 2 8.91 32.72 18.70
C PHE A 2 8.30 32.44 17.32
N LEU A 3 8.72 31.32 16.73
CA LEU A 3 8.13 30.71 15.53
C LEU A 3 6.80 30.03 15.91
N ALA A 4 5.67 30.51 15.39
CA ALA A 4 4.39 29.78 15.23
C ALA A 4 3.42 30.78 14.56
N GLU A 5 2.65 30.49 13.52
CA GLU A 5 1.67 29.41 13.37
C GLU A 5 1.24 29.39 11.89
N LEU A 6 1.45 28.28 11.16
CA LEU A 6 0.68 28.01 9.94
C LEU A 6 -0.38 26.97 10.25
N LYS A 7 -1.49 27.43 10.84
CA LYS A 7 -2.74 26.69 10.94
C LYS A 7 -3.35 26.54 9.54
N ILE A 8 -2.98 25.47 8.82
CA ILE A 8 -3.73 25.05 7.63
C ILE A 8 -4.81 24.07 8.08
N ALA A 9 -5.99 24.63 8.38
CA ALA A 9 -7.23 23.90 8.53
C ALA A 9 -7.67 23.35 7.16
N CYS A 10 -7.12 22.20 6.73
CA CYS A 10 -7.64 21.48 5.57
C CYS A 10 -8.79 20.58 6.03
N GLY A 11 -9.97 21.18 6.23
CA GLY A 11 -11.23 20.52 6.54
C GLY A 11 -11.84 19.73 5.38
N ARG A 12 -11.05 18.91 4.67
CA ARG A 12 -11.62 17.90 3.76
C ARG A 12 -11.90 16.63 4.57
N LYS A 13 -13.16 16.44 4.96
CA LYS A 13 -13.64 15.13 5.42
C LYS A 13 -13.35 14.14 4.29
N ARG A 14 -12.39 13.22 4.51
CA ARG A 14 -12.06 12.16 3.57
C ARG A 14 -13.34 11.35 3.34
N LYS A 15 -13.84 11.37 2.11
CA LYS A 15 -15.00 10.57 1.66
C LYS A 15 -14.76 9.15 2.17
N GLY A 16 -15.64 8.67 3.07
CA GLY A 16 -15.38 7.58 4.02
C GLY A 16 -14.28 6.63 3.58
N GLU A 17 -13.17 6.62 4.33
CA GLU A 17 -12.10 5.66 4.15
C GLU A 17 -12.71 4.27 4.27
N LYS A 18 -13.09 3.68 3.13
CA LYS A 18 -13.27 2.24 3.06
C LYS A 18 -11.96 1.70 3.59
N PRO A 19 -11.97 0.93 4.69
CA PRO A 19 -10.74 0.45 5.27
C PRO A 19 -9.92 -0.23 4.17
N ALA A 20 -8.61 -0.09 4.24
CA ALA A 20 -7.78 -0.25 3.06
C ALA A 20 -7.75 -1.69 2.51
N TRP A 21 -8.15 -2.67 3.31
CA TRP A 21 -8.45 -4.07 2.93
C TRP A 21 -9.69 -4.29 2.04
N LEU A 22 -10.65 -3.37 2.00
CA LEU A 22 -11.88 -3.49 1.19
C LEU A 22 -11.67 -3.07 -0.26
N VAL A 23 -10.57 -2.37 -0.55
CA VAL A 23 -10.28 -1.92 -1.91
C VAL A 23 -9.39 -2.97 -2.58
N PRO A 24 -9.87 -3.64 -3.65
CA PRO A 24 -9.02 -4.55 -4.42
C PRO A 24 -7.81 -3.79 -4.97
N LEU A 25 -6.68 -4.49 -5.04
CA LEU A 25 -5.49 -3.99 -5.72
C LEU A 25 -5.86 -3.63 -7.16
N THR A 26 -5.43 -2.46 -7.61
CA THR A 26 -5.54 -2.10 -9.03
C THR A 26 -4.72 -3.08 -9.87
N THR A 27 -5.03 -3.22 -11.16
CA THR A 27 -4.29 -4.11 -12.08
C THR A 27 -2.79 -3.82 -12.05
N MET A 28 -2.41 -2.53 -12.03
CA MET A 28 -1.01 -2.12 -11.94
C MET A 28 -0.35 -2.54 -10.63
N GLN A 29 -1.04 -2.37 -9.49
CA GLN A 29 -0.52 -2.78 -8.19
C GLN A 29 -0.34 -4.30 -8.09
N ARG A 30 -1.26 -5.06 -8.70
CA ARG A 30 -1.16 -6.52 -8.76
C ARG A 30 0.07 -6.97 -9.54
N THR A 31 0.25 -6.48 -10.77
CA THR A 31 1.41 -6.82 -11.60
C THR A 31 2.72 -6.40 -10.94
N TYR A 32 2.71 -5.24 -10.29
CA TYR A 32 3.86 -4.74 -9.53
C TYR A 32 4.22 -5.65 -8.34
N MET A 33 3.23 -6.06 -7.54
CA MET A 33 3.42 -6.99 -6.42
C MET A 33 3.88 -8.36 -6.89
N ASP A 34 3.37 -8.85 -8.02
CA ASP A 34 3.77 -10.12 -8.62
C ASP A 34 5.28 -10.13 -8.96
N LEU A 35 5.76 -9.05 -9.58
CA LEU A 35 7.19 -8.89 -9.90
C LEU A 35 8.06 -8.80 -8.65
N LEU A 36 7.63 -8.07 -7.63
CA LEU A 36 8.37 -7.94 -6.37
C LEU A 36 8.44 -9.27 -5.61
N ILE A 37 7.32 -9.98 -5.48
CA ILE A 37 7.25 -11.29 -4.81
C ILE A 37 8.06 -12.32 -5.58
N LYS A 38 8.01 -12.30 -6.92
CA LYS A 38 8.84 -13.20 -7.74
C LYS A 38 10.34 -12.96 -7.59
N ALA A 39 10.75 -11.70 -7.37
CA ALA A 39 12.16 -11.34 -7.21
C ALA A 39 12.68 -11.54 -5.78
N HIS A 40 11.90 -11.19 -4.77
CA HIS A 40 12.33 -11.08 -3.36
C HIS A 40 11.55 -11.99 -2.38
N GLY A 41 10.55 -12.72 -2.85
CA GLY A 41 9.73 -13.60 -2.01
C GLY A 41 8.83 -12.82 -1.05
N GLU A 42 8.95 -13.08 0.25
CA GLU A 42 8.24 -12.35 1.31
C GLU A 42 9.15 -11.35 2.04
N ASP A 43 10.38 -11.11 1.58
CA ASP A 43 11.27 -10.13 2.20
C ASP A 43 10.91 -8.70 1.79
N VAL A 44 9.98 -8.11 2.55
CA VAL A 44 9.50 -6.74 2.31
C VAL A 44 10.61 -5.69 2.46
N LYS A 45 11.64 -5.95 3.27
CA LYS A 45 12.77 -5.01 3.43
C LYS A 45 13.66 -5.03 2.20
N ALA A 46 13.89 -6.21 1.61
CA ALA A 46 14.60 -6.34 0.34
C ALA A 46 13.83 -5.64 -0.80
N MET A 47 12.51 -5.83 -0.88
CA MET A 47 11.64 -5.14 -1.84
C MET A 47 11.72 -3.62 -1.73
N ALA A 48 11.72 -3.08 -0.49
CA ALA A 48 11.81 -1.65 -0.27
C ALA A 48 13.15 -1.06 -0.73
N ARG A 49 14.25 -1.82 -0.59
CA ARG A 49 15.61 -1.41 -0.99
C ARG A 49 15.85 -1.52 -2.49
N ASP A 50 15.10 -2.36 -3.19
CA ASP A 50 15.23 -2.51 -4.64
C ASP A 50 14.59 -1.31 -5.35
N ILE A 51 15.35 -0.23 -5.51
CA ILE A 51 14.92 1.00 -6.18
C ILE A 51 14.56 0.81 -7.66
N LYS A 52 15.03 -0.27 -8.30
CA LYS A 52 14.76 -0.53 -9.73
C LYS A 52 13.39 -1.14 -9.92
N LEU A 53 13.04 -2.09 -9.05
CA LEU A 53 11.70 -2.68 -9.02
C LEU A 53 10.71 -1.79 -8.26
N ASN A 54 11.12 -1.14 -7.16
CA ASN A 54 10.32 -0.20 -6.37
C ASN A 54 10.24 1.21 -6.97
N LYS A 55 9.78 1.30 -8.23
CA LYS A 55 9.65 2.57 -8.95
C LYS A 55 8.68 3.55 -8.28
N MET A 56 7.72 3.05 -7.49
CA MET A 56 6.79 3.87 -6.71
C MET A 56 7.35 4.29 -5.35
N GLN A 57 8.58 3.88 -5.01
CA GLN A 57 9.28 4.20 -3.76
C GLN A 57 8.42 4.00 -2.51
N HIS A 58 7.63 2.92 -2.50
CA HIS A 58 6.81 2.59 -1.36
C HIS A 58 7.68 2.31 -0.13
N SER A 59 7.25 2.83 1.01
CA SER A 59 7.85 2.51 2.29
C SER A 59 7.53 1.06 2.67
N VAL A 60 8.32 0.50 3.59
CA VAL A 60 8.15 -0.88 4.10
C VAL A 60 6.72 -1.13 4.57
N SER A 61 6.15 -0.20 5.35
CA SER A 61 4.78 -0.28 5.86
C SER A 61 3.72 -0.37 4.75
N VAL A 62 3.92 0.34 3.64
CA VAL A 62 2.99 0.30 2.49
C VAL A 62 3.12 -1.03 1.77
N LEU A 63 4.34 -1.54 1.58
CA LEU A 63 4.59 -2.83 0.96
C LEU A 63 4.02 -3.98 1.81
N GLU A 64 4.13 -3.94 3.15
CA GLU A 64 3.51 -4.92 4.04
C GLU A 64 1.99 -4.97 3.85
N GLN A 65 1.33 -3.81 3.81
CA GLN A 65 -0.11 -3.74 3.57
C GLN A 65 -0.52 -4.25 2.19
N LEU A 66 0.27 -3.93 1.15
CA LEU A 66 0.00 -4.40 -0.20
C LEU A 66 0.23 -5.90 -0.33
N CYS A 67 1.27 -6.44 0.32
CA CYS A 67 1.55 -7.86 0.39
C CYS A 67 0.40 -8.61 1.06
N GLN A 68 -0.04 -8.16 2.24
CA GLN A 68 -1.20 -8.72 2.94
C GLN A 68 -2.47 -8.71 2.07
N ARG A 69 -2.75 -7.61 1.37
CA ARG A 69 -3.88 -7.52 0.43
C ARG A 69 -3.70 -8.44 -0.77
N TYR A 70 -2.50 -8.55 -1.32
CA TYR A 70 -2.19 -9.41 -2.46
C TYR A 70 -2.46 -10.87 -2.11
N HIS A 71 -1.98 -11.35 -0.95
CA HIS A 71 -2.25 -12.70 -0.48
C HIS A 71 -3.74 -12.94 -0.17
N ALA A 72 -4.42 -11.98 0.46
CA ALA A 72 -5.86 -12.10 0.74
C ALA A 72 -6.70 -12.24 -0.55
N PHE A 73 -6.40 -11.42 -1.57
CA PHE A 73 -7.10 -11.48 -2.87
C PHE A 73 -6.67 -12.66 -3.74
N SER A 74 -5.42 -13.12 -3.66
CA SER A 74 -4.90 -14.29 -4.40
C SER A 74 -5.49 -15.60 -3.87
N ALA A 75 -5.69 -15.70 -2.55
CA ALA A 75 -6.30 -16.86 -1.88
C ALA A 75 -7.82 -17.00 -2.12
N GLY A 76 -8.42 -16.24 -3.03
CA GLY A 76 -9.85 -16.31 -3.35
C GLY A 76 -10.78 -15.79 -2.24
N LYS A 77 -10.23 -15.24 -1.14
CA LYS A 77 -11.00 -14.56 -0.10
C LYS A 77 -11.40 -13.17 -0.63
N ARG A 78 -12.39 -13.12 -1.52
CA ARG A 78 -13.12 -11.88 -1.77
C ARG A 78 -13.63 -11.42 -0.40
N PRO A 79 -13.32 -10.20 0.07
CA PRO A 79 -13.88 -9.73 1.32
C PRO A 79 -15.40 -9.76 1.14
N LEU A 80 -16.05 -10.68 1.83
CA LEU A 80 -17.50 -10.70 1.96
C LEU A 80 -17.85 -9.34 2.55
N LEU A 81 -18.47 -8.50 1.75
CA LEU A 81 -19.16 -7.31 2.24
C LEU A 81 -20.29 -7.85 3.14
N GLN A 82 -20.04 -7.94 4.44
CA GLN A 82 -21.11 -7.97 5.45
C GLN A 82 -21.47 -6.54 5.83
#